data_AF-A0A6L9LJ66-F1
#
_entry.id   AF-A0A6L9LJ66-F1
#
_cell.length_a   1.000
_cell.length_b   1.000
_cell.length_c   1.000
_cell.angle_alpha   90.00
_cell.angle_beta   90.00
_cell.angle_gamma   90.00
#
_symmetry.space_group_name_H-M   'P 1'
#
loop_
_entity.id
_entity.type
_entity.pdbx_description
1 polymer ?
#
loop_
_entity_poly.entity_id
_entity_poly.type
_entity_poly.pdbx_seq_one_letter_code
_entity_poly.pdbx_strand_id
1 'polypeptide(L)' 'METGEILLDKSQVLASLNELPDRVSSEDLIERILFIKLIESRLQETKLVPHSQVMQELKELKEQKLAAINQKHD' A
#
# COMPACT_ATOMS: atom_id res chain seq x y z
N MET A 1 2.64 16.01 -6.60
CA MET A 1 3.05 14.59 -6.60
C MET A 1 4.56 14.60 -6.49
N GLU A 2 5.08 14.42 -5.28
CA GLU A 2 6.53 14.34 -5.09
C GLU A 2 6.99 13.00 -5.67
N THR A 3 7.78 13.05 -6.74
CA THR A 3 8.52 11.89 -7.24
C THR A 3 9.65 11.61 -6.25
N GLY A 4 9.29 10.99 -5.13
CA GLY A 4 10.24 10.53 -4.12
C GLY A 4 11.24 9.59 -4.79
N GLU A 5 12.52 9.95 -4.69
CA GLU A 5 13.64 9.18 -5.22
C GLU A 5 13.59 7.76 -4.61
N ILE A 6 13.38 6.74 -5.45
CA ILE A 6 13.30 5.35 -4.98
C ILE A 6 14.71 4.86 -4.73
N LEU A 7 15.20 5.03 -3.49
CA LEU A 7 16.50 4.53 -3.07
C LEU A 7 16.41 3.02 -2.76
N LEU A 8 17.07 2.20 -3.57
CA LEU A 8 17.13 0.75 -3.37
C LEU A 8 18.28 0.38 -2.43
N ASP A 9 18.01 -0.46 -1.43
CA ASP A 9 19.07 -1.04 -0.61
C ASP A 9 19.87 -2.06 -1.44
N LYS A 10 21.20 -1.88 -1.47
CA LYS A 10 22.12 -2.71 -2.27
C LYS A 10 22.00 -4.20 -1.95
N SER A 11 21.78 -4.56 -0.68
CA SER A 11 21.70 -5.96 -0.26
C SER A 11 20.40 -6.62 -0.72
N GLN A 12 19.28 -5.90 -0.68
CA GLN A 12 17.98 -6.37 -1.18
C GLN A 12 18.01 -6.60 -2.69
N VAL A 13 18.66 -5.68 -3.42
CA VAL A 13 18.82 -5.81 -4.88
C VAL A 13 19.65 -7.05 -5.21
N LEU A 14 20.79 -7.26 -4.56
CA LEU A 14 21.64 -8.41 -4.81
C LEU A 14 20.97 -9.74 -4.46
N ALA A 15 20.19 -9.80 -3.38
CA ALA A 15 19.41 -10.99 -3.04
C ALA A 15 18.36 -11.30 -4.13
N SER A 16 17.62 -10.28 -4.57
CA SER A 16 16.63 -10.42 -5.64
C SER A 16 17.25 -10.86 -6.96
N LEU A 17 18.46 -10.37 -7.27
CA LEU A 17 19.20 -10.74 -8.47
C LEU A 17 19.65 -12.21 -8.48
N ASN A 18 20.01 -12.76 -7.31
CA ASN A 18 20.46 -14.15 -7.18
C ASN A 18 19.32 -15.18 -7.34
N GLU A 19 18.07 -14.77 -7.15
CA GLU A 19 16.89 -15.64 -7.29
C GLU A 19 16.30 -15.61 -8.70
N LEU A 20 16.93 -14.88 -9.63
CA LEU A 20 16.45 -14.77 -10.99
C LEU A 20 16.81 -16.00 -11.83
N PRO A 21 15.93 -16.41 -12.74
CA PRO A 21 16.26 -17.44 -13.71
C PRO A 21 17.41 -16.99 -14.62
N ASP A 22 18.19 -17.94 -15.13
CA ASP A 22 19.37 -17.73 -15.99
C ASP A 22 19.13 -16.81 -17.20
N ARG A 23 17.86 -16.65 -17.59
CA ARG A 23 17.43 -15.73 -18.64
C ARG A 23 16.23 -14.93 -18.16
N VAL A 24 16.48 -13.66 -17.87
CA VAL A 24 15.46 -12.65 -17.60
C VAL A 24 15.91 -11.37 -18.30
N SER A 25 14.98 -10.63 -18.91
CA SER A 25 15.33 -9.36 -19.53
C SER A 25 15.62 -8.30 -18.45
N SER A 26 16.44 -7.31 -18.79
CA SER A 26 16.66 -6.16 -17.89
C SER A 26 15.36 -5.42 -17.58
N GLU A 27 14.39 -5.44 -18.50
CA GLU A 27 13.07 -4.82 -18.33
C GLU A 27 12.24 -5.56 -17.26
N ASP A 28 12.14 -6.88 -17.37
CA ASP A 28 11.44 -7.73 -16.37
C ASP A 28 12.05 -7.57 -14.97
N LEU A 29 13.36 -7.41 -14.91
CA LEU A 29 14.12 -7.22 -13.70
C LEU A 29 13.82 -5.89 -13.02
N ILE A 30 13.75 -4.81 -13.82
CA ILE A 30 13.35 -3.49 -13.35
C ILE A 30 11.90 -3.52 -12.86
N GLU A 31 10.98 -4.13 -13.60
CA GLU A 31 9.58 -4.25 -13.18
C GLU A 31 9.43 -4.99 -11.85
N ARG A 32 10.14 -6.10 -11.67
CA ARG A 32 10.15 -6.87 -10.42
C ARG A 32 10.62 -6.02 -9.23
N ILE A 33 11.71 -5.26 -9.42
CA ILE A 33 12.27 -4.39 -8.37
C ILE A 33 11.30 -3.28 -8.00
N LEU A 34 10.70 -2.61 -9.00
CA LEU A 34 9.71 -1.55 -8.78
C LEU A 34 8.47 -2.10 -8.06
N PHE A 35 8.03 -3.30 -8.41
CA PHE A 35 6.91 -3.96 -7.77
C PHE A 35 7.19 -4.27 -6.28
N ILE A 36 8.38 -4.80 -5.95
CA ILE A 36 8.78 -5.06 -4.57
C ILE A 36 8.78 -3.76 -3.75
N LYS A 37 9.34 -2.67 -4.29
CA LYS A 37 9.38 -1.38 -3.61
C LYS A 37 8.00 -0.76 -3.41
N LEU A 38 7.11 -0.92 -4.39
CA LEU A 38 5.72 -0.50 -4.25
C LEU A 38 5.05 -1.23 -3.08
N ILE A 39 5.23 -2.55 -2.96
CA ILE A 39 4.69 -3.32 -1.83
C ILE A 39 5.28 -2.84 -0.51
N GLU A 40 6.61 -2.69 -0.41
CA GLU A 40 7.27 -2.20 0.82
C GLU A 40 6.74 -0.84 1.24
N SER A 41 6.61 0.11 0.31
CA SER A 41 6.05 1.45 0.57
C SER A 41 4.62 1.35 1.10
N ARG A 42 3.78 0.52 0.50
CA ARG A 42 2.40 0.32 0.97
C ARG A 42 2.35 -0.33 2.35
N LEU A 43 3.20 -1.31 2.63
CA LEU A 43 3.28 -1.95 3.94
C LEU A 43 3.72 -0.96 5.02
N GLN A 44 4.64 -0.04 4.72
CA GLN A 44 5.04 1.03 5.64
C GLN A 44 3.94 2.08 5.85
N GLU A 45 3.16 2.40 4.81
CA GLU A 45 1.99 3.28 4.90
C GLU A 45 0.81 2.64 5.64
N THR A 46 0.80 1.30 5.77
CA THR A 46 -0.29 0.58 6.42
C THR A 46 -0.19 0.75 7.94
N LYS A 47 -0.86 1.77 8.46
CA LYS A 47 -1.00 1.97 9.90
C LYS A 47 -1.86 0.84 10.47
N LEU A 48 -1.27 -0.04 11.28
CA LEU A 48 -2.01 -1.02 12.05
C LEU A 48 -2.93 -0.28 13.02
N VAL A 49 -4.24 -0.36 12.77
CA VAL A 49 -5.26 0.21 13.64
C VAL A 49 -5.93 -0.92 14.45
N PRO A 50 -6.19 -0.72 15.75
CA PRO A 50 -6.94 -1.68 16.55
C PRO A 50 -8.33 -1.94 15.94
N HIS A 51 -8.78 -3.20 15.99
CA HIS A 51 -10.11 -3.59 15.49
C HIS A 51 -11.24 -2.73 16.13
N SER A 52 -11.11 -2.42 17.42
CA SER A 52 -12.07 -1.56 18.14
C SER A 52 -12.20 -0.17 17.52
N GLN A 53 -11.09 0.41 17.04
CA GLN A 53 -11.08 1.71 16.40
C GLN A 53 -11.85 1.66 15.06
N VAL A 54 -11.60 0.63 14.25
CA VAL A 54 -12.31 0.43 12.98
C VAL A 54 -13.82 0.25 13.20
N MET A 55 -14.21 -0.54 14.21
CA MET A 55 -15.62 -0.75 14.53
C MET A 55 -16.32 0.54 15.00
N GLN A 56 -15.60 1.40 15.72
CA GLN A 56 -16.11 2.70 16.14
C GLN A 56 -16.30 3.63 14.94
N GLU A 57 -15.31 3.77 14.07
CA GLU A 57 -15.39 4.60 12.86
C GLU A 57 -16.53 4.14 11.93
N LEU A 58 -16.73 2.83 11.78
CA LEU A 58 -17.84 2.27 11.01
C LEU A 58 -19.21 2.61 11.61
N LYS A 59 -19.32 2.57 12.95
CA LYS A 59 -20.56 2.93 13.64
C LYS A 59 -20.88 4.41 13.42
N GLU A 60 -19.91 5.29 13.61
CA GLU A 60 -20.05 6.73 13.41
C GLU A 60 -20.44 7.07 11.96
N LEU A 61 -19.81 6.41 10.98
CA LEU A 61 -20.14 6.58 9.56
C LEU A 61 -21.59 6.17 9.25
N LYS A 62 -22.06 5.07 9.85
CA LYS A 62 -23.45 4.60 9.68
C LYS A 62 -24.44 5.60 10.26
N GLU A 63 -24.16 6.14 11.43
CA GLU A 63 -25.00 7.16 12.09
C GLU A 63 -25.05 8.47 11.28
N GLN A 64 -23.92 8.93 10.75
CA GLN A 64 -23.86 10.09 9.85
C GLN A 64 -24.68 9.89 8.58
N LYS A 65 -24.59 8.71 7.96
CA LYS A 65 -25.39 8.40 6.76
C LYS A 65 -26.89 8.34 7.05
N LEU A 66 -27.29 7.76 8.18
CA LEU A 66 -28.69 7.74 8.62
C LEU A 66 -29.22 9.15 8.87
N ALA A 67 -28.44 10.00 9.56
CA ALA A 67 -28.80 11.39 9.79
C ALA A 67 -28.94 12.19 8.47
N ALA A 68 -28.04 11.98 7.52
CA ALA A 68 -28.10 12.63 6.20
C ALA A 68 -29.29 12.19 5.34
N ILE A 69 -29.76 10.94 5.50
CA ILE A 69 -30.97 10.45 4.83
C ILE A 69 -32.22 11.10 5.44
N ASN A 70 -32.29 11.19 6.77
CA ASN A 70 -33.44 11.78 7.46
C ASN A 70 -33.56 13.28 7.19
N GLN A 71 -32.44 14.02 7.10
CA GLN A 71 -32.44 15.45 6.76
C GLN A 71 -32.83 15.76 5.29
N LYS A 72 -32.83 14.77 4.39
CA LYS A 72 -33.29 14.93 3.00
C LYS A 72 -34.79 14.70 2.82
N HIS A 73 -35.46 14.18 3.86
CA HIS A 73 -36.87 13.81 3.82
C HIS A 73 -37.79 14.77 4.59
N ASP A 74 -37.23 15.80 5.22
CA ASP A 74 -37.92 16.97 5.79
C ASP A 74 -37.72 18.20 4.87
#